data_AF-A0A439Q3B6-F1
#
_entry.id   AF-A0A439Q3B6-F1
#
_cell.length_a   1.000
_cell.length_b   1.000
_cell.length_c   1.000
_cell.angle_alpha   90.00
_cell.angle_beta   90.00
_cell.angle_gamma   90.00
#
_symmetry.space_group_name_H-M   'P 1'
#
loop_
_entity.id
_entity.type
_entity.pdbx_description
1 polymer ?
#
loop_
_entity_poly.entity_id
_entity_poly.type
_entity_poly.pdbx_seq_one_letter_code
_entity_poly.pdbx_strand_id
1 'polypeptide(L)'
;MMANTGIQVLTSCKSVSQRMQRATAEARAEYEVACEAEVFAMTEALRFQDSLPYVEALSLAGIIAKLEMILGADRDIGDPTDFPWPHISSVLRDLKALAGNLPAYRSARANTRANVALHWKEAAKLVAALEFEEAPGSSKLSARGI
;
A
#
# COMPACT_ATOMS: atom_id res chain seq x y z
N MET A 1 -28.20 21.52 -58.78
CA MET A 1 -27.22 20.72 -58.00
C MET A 1 -27.28 21.19 -56.56
N MET A 2 -27.83 20.38 -55.65
CA MET A 2 -27.90 20.71 -54.22
C MET A 2 -26.63 20.23 -53.54
N ALA A 3 -25.82 21.15 -53.02
CA ALA A 3 -24.63 20.81 -52.24
C ALA A 3 -25.08 20.33 -50.85
N ASN A 4 -24.77 19.06 -50.57
CA ASN A 4 -25.06 18.44 -49.28
C ASN A 4 -23.94 18.84 -48.30
N THR A 5 -24.10 19.99 -47.64
CA THR A 5 -23.24 20.41 -46.52
C THR A 5 -23.57 19.57 -45.29
N GLY A 6 -23.03 18.35 -45.26
CA GLY A 6 -23.09 17.45 -44.12
C GLY A 6 -22.42 18.07 -42.90
N ILE A 7 -23.19 18.13 -41.81
CA ILE A 7 -22.87 18.74 -40.52
C ILE A 7 -21.60 18.09 -39.92
N GLN A 8 -20.47 18.82 -39.96
CA GLN A 8 -19.20 18.42 -39.32
C GLN A 8 -19.27 18.42 -37.77
N VAL A 9 -20.38 18.91 -37.18
CA VAL A 9 -20.55 19.02 -35.72
C VAL A 9 -20.73 17.65 -35.05
N LEU A 10 -21.23 16.64 -35.77
CA LEU A 10 -21.51 15.31 -35.22
C LEU A 10 -20.27 14.40 -35.10
N THR A 11 -19.17 14.70 -35.80
CA THR A 11 -17.88 14.00 -35.63
C THR A 11 -17.08 14.58 -34.47
N SER A 12 -17.18 15.89 -34.23
CA SER A 12 -16.52 16.57 -33.10
C SER A 12 -17.05 16.07 -31.74
N CYS A 13 -18.38 15.97 -31.58
CA CYS A 13 -18.98 15.53 -30.32
C CYS A 13 -18.64 14.07 -29.95
N LYS A 14 -18.56 13.16 -30.94
CA LYS A 14 -18.12 11.78 -30.72
C LYS A 14 -16.68 11.70 -30.21
N SER A 15 -15.79 12.53 -30.73
CA SER A 15 -14.39 12.57 -30.29
C SER A 15 -14.23 13.08 -28.85
N VAL A 16 -15.05 14.06 -28.44
CA VAL A 16 -15.06 14.59 -27.06
C VAL A 16 -15.61 13.55 -26.08
N SER A 17 -16.72 12.90 -26.41
CA SER A 17 -17.31 11.84 -25.58
C SER A 17 -16.39 10.63 -25.45
N GLN A 18 -15.73 10.21 -26.53
CA GLN A 18 -14.78 9.10 -26.51
C GLN A 18 -13.51 9.44 -25.71
N ARG A 19 -13.06 10.70 -25.75
CA ARG A 19 -11.92 11.19 -24.95
C ARG A 19 -12.27 11.29 -23.47
N MET A 20 -13.48 11.73 -23.12
CA MET A 20 -13.98 11.72 -21.74
C MET A 20 -14.12 10.28 -21.21
N GLN A 21 -14.70 9.37 -21.99
CA GLN A 21 -14.84 7.96 -21.59
C GLN A 21 -13.48 7.29 -21.36
N ARG A 22 -12.50 7.59 -22.22
CA ARG A 22 -11.13 7.11 -22.07
C ARG A 22 -10.45 7.72 -20.85
N ALA A 23 -10.56 9.02 -20.63
CA ALA A 23 -10.03 9.67 -19.43
C ALA A 23 -10.67 9.12 -18.14
N THR A 24 -11.96 8.78 -18.15
CA THR A 24 -12.61 8.12 -17.00
C THR A 24 -12.16 6.67 -16.81
N ALA A 25 -11.85 5.96 -17.88
CA ALA A 25 -11.31 4.60 -17.80
C ALA A 25 -9.85 4.61 -17.30
N GLU A 26 -9.02 5.54 -17.77
CA GLU A 26 -7.65 5.76 -17.32
C GLU A 26 -7.62 6.16 -15.84
N ALA A 27 -8.44 7.14 -15.41
CA ALA A 27 -8.54 7.52 -14.00
C ALA A 27 -9.04 6.37 -13.10
N ARG A 28 -9.91 5.50 -13.61
CA ARG A 28 -10.37 4.32 -12.89
C ARG A 28 -9.27 3.27 -12.76
N ALA A 29 -8.51 3.02 -13.82
CA ALA A 29 -7.37 2.12 -13.80
C ALA A 29 -6.28 2.60 -12.82
N GLU A 30 -5.97 3.91 -12.82
CA GLU A 30 -5.05 4.51 -11.85
C GLU A 30 -5.53 4.36 -10.40
N TYR A 31 -6.83 4.51 -10.16
CA TYR A 31 -7.42 4.29 -8.85
C TYR A 31 -7.34 2.82 -8.40
N GLU A 32 -7.66 1.88 -9.28
CA GLU A 32 -7.59 0.44 -9.00
C GLU A 32 -6.14 0.03 -8.66
N VAL A 33 -5.16 0.52 -9.41
CA VAL A 33 -3.72 0.36 -9.13
C VAL A 33 -3.33 0.95 -7.78
N ALA A 34 -3.82 2.16 -7.45
CA ALA A 34 -3.51 2.79 -6.17
C ALA A 34 -4.07 1.99 -4.99
N CYS A 35 -5.29 1.45 -5.11
CA CYS A 35 -5.88 0.56 -4.12
C CYS A 35 -5.09 -0.74 -3.95
N GLU A 36 -4.64 -1.37 -5.04
CA GLU A 36 -3.80 -2.57 -4.97
C GLU A 36 -2.46 -2.28 -4.29
N ALA A 37 -1.82 -1.16 -4.63
CA ALA A 37 -0.57 -0.72 -4.01
C ALA A 37 -0.74 -0.44 -2.50
N GLU A 38 -1.88 0.12 -2.08
CA GLU A 38 -2.22 0.34 -0.68
C GLU A 38 -2.37 -0.99 0.08
N VAL A 39 -3.13 -1.94 -0.48
CA VAL A 39 -3.30 -3.28 0.12
C VAL A 39 -1.95 -3.99 0.24
N PHE A 40 -1.09 -3.88 -0.77
CA PHE A 40 0.26 -4.45 -0.73
C PHE A 40 1.11 -3.81 0.38
N ALA A 41 1.14 -2.48 0.47
CA ALA A 41 1.90 -1.78 1.50
C ALA A 41 1.40 -2.12 2.91
N MET A 42 0.08 -2.22 3.11
CA MET A 42 -0.51 -2.62 4.39
C MET A 42 -0.17 -4.08 4.73
N THR A 43 -0.21 -4.97 3.76
CA THR A 43 0.14 -6.39 3.95
C THR A 43 1.60 -6.56 4.36
N GLU A 44 2.51 -5.84 3.71
CA GLU A 44 3.93 -5.87 4.07
C GLU A 44 4.18 -5.29 5.47
N ALA A 45 3.47 -4.22 5.84
CA ALA A 45 3.55 -3.66 7.18
C ALA A 45 3.06 -4.66 8.25
N LEU A 46 1.96 -5.38 7.99
CA LEU A 46 1.44 -6.42 8.89
C LEU A 46 2.42 -7.60 9.00
N ARG A 47 2.96 -8.10 7.88
CA ARG A 47 3.99 -9.16 7.90
C ARG A 47 5.22 -8.75 8.71
N PHE A 48 5.63 -7.49 8.59
CA PHE A 48 6.72 -6.97 9.40
C PHE A 48 6.37 -7.01 10.88
N GLN A 49 5.17 -6.54 11.27
CA GLN A 49 4.69 -6.61 12.66
C GLN A 49 4.64 -8.05 13.19
N ASP A 50 4.13 -9.00 12.39
CA ASP A 50 4.07 -10.43 12.74
C ASP A 50 5.46 -11.04 12.97
N SER A 51 6.50 -10.49 12.33
CA SER A 51 7.89 -10.94 12.53
C SER A 51 8.54 -10.41 13.81
N LEU A 52 8.08 -9.26 14.34
CA LEU A 52 8.71 -8.59 15.48
C LEU A 52 8.79 -9.41 16.78
N PRO A 53 7.78 -10.24 17.13
CA PRO A 53 7.89 -11.12 18.29
C PRO A 53 9.10 -12.04 18.22
N TYR A 54 9.45 -12.53 17.03
CA TYR A 54 10.53 -13.50 16.79
C TYR A 54 11.93 -12.89 16.74
N VAL A 55 12.05 -11.57 16.60
CA VAL A 55 13.35 -10.88 16.59
C VAL A 55 13.92 -10.84 18.00
N GLU A 56 15.06 -11.47 18.27
CA GLU A 56 15.64 -11.44 19.63
C GLU A 56 16.05 -10.03 20.08
N ALA A 57 15.75 -9.70 21.35
CA ALA A 57 16.21 -8.46 21.96
C ALA A 57 17.63 -8.66 22.51
N LEU A 58 18.65 -8.35 21.71
CA LEU A 58 20.08 -8.52 22.09
C LEU A 58 20.61 -7.39 22.99
N SER A 59 19.75 -6.50 23.48
CA SER A 59 20.14 -5.38 24.34
C SER A 59 19.00 -4.94 25.26
N LEU A 60 19.34 -4.26 26.37
CA LEU A 60 18.37 -3.69 27.30
C LEU A 60 17.46 -2.65 26.63
N ALA A 61 18.02 -1.84 25.72
CA ALA A 61 17.26 -0.94 24.88
C ALA A 61 16.27 -1.69 23.98
N GLY A 62 16.68 -2.82 23.39
CA GLY A 62 15.79 -3.70 22.62
C GLY A 62 14.66 -4.30 23.45
N ILE A 63 14.95 -4.69 24.70
CA ILE A 63 13.92 -5.18 25.64
C ILE A 63 12.92 -4.07 25.94
N ILE A 64 13.39 -2.87 26.28
CA ILE A 64 12.54 -1.69 26.52
C ILE A 64 11.67 -1.39 25.29
N ALA A 65 12.23 -1.46 24.08
CA ALA A 65 11.52 -1.17 22.84
C ALA A 65 10.36 -2.14 22.61
N LYS A 66 10.60 -3.44 22.85
CA LYS A 66 9.55 -4.45 22.76
C LYS A 66 8.44 -4.22 23.77
N LEU A 67 8.79 -3.93 25.04
CA LEU A 67 7.80 -3.70 26.08
C LEU A 67 6.98 -2.42 25.84
N GLU A 68 7.60 -1.35 25.34
CA GLU A 68 6.88 -0.14 24.90
C GLU A 68 5.92 -0.45 23.75
N MET A 69 6.34 -1.27 22.78
CA MET A 69 5.49 -1.69 21.66
C MET A 69 4.27 -2.48 22.14
N ILE A 70 4.44 -3.46 23.05
CA ILE A 70 3.33 -4.25 23.59
C ILE A 70 2.35 -3.34 24.35
N LEU A 71 2.85 -2.49 25.25
CA LEU A 71 1.98 -1.55 26.00
C LEU A 71 1.31 -0.50 25.11
N GLY A 72 1.90 -0.16 23.96
CA GLY A 72 1.30 0.76 23.00
C GLY A 72 0.23 0.10 22.12
N ALA A 73 0.39 -1.19 21.82
CA ALA A 73 -0.51 -1.93 20.94
C ALA A 73 -1.80 -2.41 21.64
N ASP A 74 -1.72 -2.70 22.94
CA ASP A 74 -2.75 -3.50 23.63
C ASP A 74 -3.51 -2.72 24.71
N ARG A 75 -3.37 -1.38 24.72
CA ARG A 75 -4.07 -0.49 25.67
C ARG A 75 -5.58 -0.42 25.47
N ASP A 76 -6.07 -0.84 24.31
CA ASP A 76 -7.49 -0.75 23.93
C ASP A 76 -8.22 -2.12 23.95
N ILE A 77 -7.52 -3.22 24.27
CA ILE A 77 -8.09 -4.58 24.31
C ILE A 77 -8.37 -4.98 25.75
N GLY A 78 -9.61 -4.75 26.20
CA GLY A 78 -10.21 -5.46 27.33
C GLY A 78 -9.81 -5.04 28.75
N ASP A 79 -10.39 -5.74 29.73
CA ASP A 79 -10.29 -5.46 31.17
C ASP A 79 -8.82 -5.40 31.62
N PRO A 80 -8.34 -4.28 32.22
CA PRO A 80 -6.96 -4.12 32.67
C PRO A 80 -6.46 -5.18 33.68
N THR A 81 -7.31 -6.10 34.15
CA THR A 81 -6.94 -7.25 34.98
C THR A 81 -6.72 -8.58 34.22
N ASP A 82 -7.12 -8.71 32.95
CA ASP A 82 -7.05 -9.98 32.21
C ASP A 82 -5.65 -10.29 31.64
N PHE A 83 -4.79 -9.27 31.52
CA PHE A 83 -3.40 -9.41 31.11
C PHE A 83 -2.50 -8.71 32.13
N PRO A 84 -1.26 -9.18 32.38
CA PRO A 84 -0.38 -8.62 33.41
C PRO A 84 0.18 -7.22 33.07
N TRP A 85 -0.63 -6.30 32.53
CA TRP A 85 -0.29 -4.92 32.23
C TRP A 85 0.32 -4.15 33.39
N PRO A 86 -0.19 -4.27 34.64
CA PRO A 86 0.42 -3.58 35.76
C PRO A 86 1.86 -4.05 36.02
N HIS A 87 2.10 -5.36 35.90
CA HIS A 87 3.42 -5.95 36.12
C HIS A 87 4.40 -5.55 35.00
N ILE A 88 3.96 -5.63 33.74
CA ILE A 88 4.76 -5.20 32.58
C ILE A 88 5.10 -3.71 32.68
N SER A 89 4.14 -2.88 33.07
CA SER A 89 4.35 -1.44 33.26
C SER A 89 5.33 -1.15 34.39
N SER A 90 5.29 -1.91 35.49
CA SER A 90 6.25 -1.80 36.59
C SER A 90 7.66 -2.15 36.12
N VAL A 91 7.83 -3.31 35.48
CA VAL A 91 9.14 -3.75 34.96
C VAL A 91 9.69 -2.74 33.96
N LEU A 92 8.87 -2.23 33.04
CA LEU A 92 9.30 -1.22 32.08
C LEU A 92 9.81 0.05 32.76
N ARG A 93 9.15 0.49 33.85
CA ARG A 93 9.60 1.66 34.63
C ARG A 93 10.98 1.42 35.23
N ASP A 94 11.20 0.25 35.81
CA ASP A 94 12.48 -0.11 36.43
C ASP A 94 13.60 -0.21 35.38
N LEU A 95 13.31 -0.85 34.24
CA LEU A 95 14.26 -0.95 33.12
C LEU A 95 14.65 0.42 32.57
N LYS A 96 13.70 1.35 32.45
CA LYS A 96 13.98 2.74 32.04
C LYS A 96 14.78 3.52 33.07
N ALA A 97 14.58 3.26 34.36
CA ALA A 97 15.39 3.84 35.42
C ALA A 97 16.85 3.35 35.34
N LEU A 98 17.08 2.11 34.92
CA LEU A 98 18.41 1.50 34.79
C LEU A 98 19.12 1.87 33.48
N ALA A 99 18.41 1.85 32.35
CA ALA A 99 18.98 1.99 31.01
C ALA A 99 18.79 3.38 30.38
N GLY A 100 17.97 4.22 31.00
CA GLY A 100 17.43 5.42 30.38
C GLY A 100 16.22 5.14 29.48
N ASN A 101 15.64 6.21 28.94
CA ASN A 101 14.56 6.11 27.95
C ASN A 101 15.12 5.88 26.55
N LEU A 102 14.31 5.25 25.70
CA LEU A 102 14.62 5.19 24.28
C LEU A 102 14.61 6.60 23.68
N PRO A 103 15.52 6.89 22.73
CA PRO A 103 15.43 8.13 21.98
C PRO A 103 14.11 8.18 21.23
N ALA A 104 13.50 9.36 21.14
CA ALA A 104 12.29 9.55 20.37
C ALA A 104 12.53 9.03 18.94
N TYR A 105 11.70 8.09 18.49
CA TYR A 105 11.78 7.58 17.13
C TYR A 105 11.51 8.73 16.16
N ARG A 106 12.59 9.22 15.54
CA ARG A 106 12.53 10.15 14.42
C ARG A 106 12.67 9.30 13.19
N SER A 107 11.58 9.09 12.47
CA SER A 107 11.67 8.52 11.14
C SER A 107 12.65 9.38 10.34
N ALA A 108 13.81 8.81 10.01
CA ALA A 108 14.75 9.51 9.15
C ALA A 108 13.98 9.77 7.85
N ARG A 109 13.78 11.03 7.47
CA ARG A 109 13.02 11.35 6.25
C ARG A 109 13.58 10.64 5.03
N ALA A 110 14.87 10.32 5.05
CA ALA A 110 15.54 9.45 4.08
C ALA A 110 14.89 8.05 4.01
N ASN A 111 14.65 7.38 5.14
CA ASN A 111 14.02 6.05 5.20
C ASN A 111 12.58 6.10 4.68
N THR A 112 11.81 7.12 5.08
CA THR A 112 10.44 7.29 4.55
C THR A 112 10.44 7.46 3.04
N ARG A 113 11.33 8.31 2.50
CA ARG A 113 11.45 8.51 1.05
C ARG A 113 11.91 7.25 0.32
N ALA A 114 12.83 6.49 0.91
CA ALA A 114 13.30 5.23 0.35
C ALA A 114 12.16 4.20 0.29
N ASN A 115 11.35 4.08 1.35
CA ASN A 115 10.18 3.19 1.36
C ASN A 115 9.15 3.62 0.32
N VAL A 116 8.85 4.93 0.21
CA VAL A 116 7.95 5.45 -0.83
C VAL A 116 8.46 5.09 -2.23
N ALA A 117 9.75 5.26 -2.49
CA ALA A 117 10.33 4.91 -3.78
C ALA A 117 10.26 3.40 -4.08
N LEU A 118 10.45 2.54 -3.07
CA LEU A 118 10.29 1.10 -3.20
C LEU A 118 8.85 0.73 -3.55
N HIS A 119 7.87 1.22 -2.80
CA HIS A 119 6.46 0.91 -3.04
C HIS A 119 5.97 1.48 -4.37
N TRP A 120 6.44 2.67 -4.78
CA TRP A 120 6.18 3.22 -6.11
C TRP A 120 6.70 2.30 -7.22
N LYS A 121 7.90 1.73 -7.05
CA LYS A 121 8.48 0.78 -8.01
C LYS A 121 7.66 -0.50 -8.12
N GLU A 122 7.19 -1.05 -7.00
CA GLU A 122 6.33 -2.23 -7.02
C GLU A 122 4.96 -1.91 -7.67
N ALA A 123 4.36 -0.77 -7.37
CA ALA A 123 3.13 -0.31 -8.03
C ALA A 123 3.31 -0.19 -9.56
N ALA A 124 4.41 0.41 -10.01
CA ALA A 124 4.70 0.54 -11.44
C ALA A 124 4.83 -0.81 -12.16
N LYS A 125 5.33 -1.87 -11.48
CA LYS A 125 5.36 -3.22 -12.04
C LYS A 125 3.95 -3.81 -12.19
N LEU A 126 3.07 -3.56 -11.22
CA LEU A 126 1.68 -4.01 -11.29
C LEU A 126 0.95 -3.34 -12.46
N VAL A 127 1.10 -2.02 -12.65
CA VAL A 127 0.55 -1.32 -13.83
C VAL A 127 1.03 -1.93 -15.13
N ALA A 128 2.35 -2.12 -15.26
CA ALA A 128 2.92 -2.71 -16.46
C ALA A 128 2.36 -4.11 -16.73
N ALA A 129 2.17 -4.94 -15.69
CA ALA A 129 1.59 -6.27 -15.84
C ALA A 129 0.15 -6.24 -16.36
N LEU A 130 -0.66 -5.25 -15.93
CA LEU A 130 -2.03 -5.05 -16.43
C LEU A 130 -2.05 -4.65 -17.91
N GLU A 131 -1.13 -3.79 -18.35
CA GLU A 131 -1.01 -3.39 -19.77
C GLU A 131 -0.63 -4.58 -20.68
N PHE A 132 0.09 -5.57 -20.15
CA PHE A 132 0.41 -6.81 -20.88
C PHE A 132 -0.76 -7.81 -20.92
N GLU A 133 -1.64 -7.83 -19.91
CA GLU A 133 -2.85 -8.67 -19.87
C GLU A 133 -4.00 -8.10 -20.72
N GLU A 134 -4.08 -6.76 -20.89
CA GLU A 134 -5.06 -6.11 -21.78
C GLU A 134 -4.71 -6.20 -23.28
N ALA A 135 -3.53 -6.72 -23.64
CA ALA A 135 -3.17 -6.93 -25.04
C ALA A 135 -4.04 -8.05 -25.65
N PRO A 136 -4.86 -7.77 -26.68
CA PRO A 136 -5.81 -8.74 -27.20
C PRO A 136 -5.03 -9.87 -27.89
N GLY A 137 -5.08 -11.06 -27.29
CA GLY A 137 -4.72 -12.31 -27.92
C GLY A 137 -5.44 -12.47 -29.25
N SER A 138 -4.72 -12.17 -30.31
CA SER A 138 -5.03 -12.47 -31.70
C SER A 138 -5.10 -13.97 -31.93
N SER A 139 -6.29 -14.56 -31.82
CA SER A 139 -6.56 -15.94 -32.26
C SER A 139 -7.96 -16.06 -32.88
N LYS A 140 -8.24 -15.27 -33.92
CA LYS A 140 -9.23 -15.62 -34.94
C LYS A 140 -8.50 -15.83 -36.25
N LEU A 141 -8.11 -17.08 -36.56
CA LEU A 141 -7.86 -17.56 -37.91
C LEU A 141 -7.62 -19.09 -37.88
N SER A 142 -8.71 -19.85 -37.93
CA SER A 142 -8.76 -21.08 -38.74
C SER A 142 -10.21 -21.51 -38.92
N ALA A 143 -10.85 -20.97 -39.94
CA ALA A 143 -12.07 -21.51 -40.53
C ALA A 143 -12.07 -21.14 -42.02
N ARG A 144 -11.30 -21.90 -42.84
CA ARG A 144 -11.60 -22.17 -44.26
C ARG A 144 -10.53 -23.06 -44.93
N GLY A 145 -11.01 -24.13 -45.57
CA GLY A 145 -10.30 -25.04 -46.48
C GLY A 145 -9.80 -26.27 -45.75
N ILE A 146 -10.32 -27.49 -45.94
CA ILE A 146 -10.85 -28.15 -47.16
C ILE A 146 -12.10 -28.95 -46.79
#